data_AF-A0A2J6N7M1-F1
#
_entry.id   AF-A0A2J6N7M1-F1
#
_cell.length_a   1.000
_cell.length_b   1.000
_cell.length_c   1.000
_cell.angle_alpha   90.00
_cell.angle_beta   90.00
_cell.angle_gamma   90.00
#
_symmetry.space_group_name_H-M   'P 1'
#
loop_
_entity.id
_entity.type
_entity.pdbx_description
1 polymer ?
#
loop_
_entity_poly.entity_id
_entity_poly.type
_entity_poly.pdbx_seq_one_letter_code
_entity_poly.pdbx_strand_id
1 'polypeptide(L)'
;MSISLPKSPEEIIPPKKLTRFERARIIGARALQLSMGAPPFIDVSNLPKDPIIIAEKELEMGVLPLTVVRWLRGEVKQLIPVKWLIEEEKKEYYLIKQ
;
A
#
# COMPACT_ATOMS: atom_id res chain seq x y z
N MET A 1 19.85 15.62 1.80
CA MET A 1 18.73 14.72 1.46
C MET A 1 17.48 15.56 1.30
N SER A 2 16.91 15.62 0.10
CA SER A 2 15.68 16.37 -0.16
C SER A 2 14.46 15.44 -0.04
N ILE A 3 13.40 15.92 0.61
CA ILE A 3 12.11 15.23 0.68
C ILE A 3 11.22 15.82 -0.42
N SER A 4 10.71 14.95 -1.27
CA SER A 4 9.73 15.27 -2.30
C SER A 4 8.38 14.68 -1.92
N LEU A 5 7.35 15.51 -1.97
CA LEU A 5 5.96 15.10 -1.84
C LEU A 5 5.34 15.23 -3.24
N PRO A 6 4.92 14.12 -3.87
CA PRO A 6 4.21 14.20 -5.15
C PRO A 6 2.90 14.96 -4.93
N LYS A 7 2.63 15.95 -5.78
CA LYS A 7 1.38 16.73 -5.73
C LYS A 7 0.23 15.99 -6.39
N SER A 8 0.53 15.06 -7.30
CA SER A 8 -0.43 14.22 -8.00
C SER A 8 0.11 12.79 -8.23
N PRO A 9 -0.76 11.80 -8.51
CA PRO A 9 -0.34 10.45 -8.89
C PRO A 9 0.53 10.38 -10.16
N GLU A 10 0.50 11.42 -10.98
CA GLU A 10 1.29 11.52 -12.21
C GLU A 10 2.78 11.77 -11.94
N GLU A 11 3.08 12.48 -10.85
CA GLU A 11 4.44 12.79 -10.39
C GLU A 11 5.11 11.65 -9.60
N ILE A 12 4.40 10.53 -9.39
CA ILE A 12 4.94 9.35 -8.70
C ILE A 12 6.08 8.74 -9.53
N ILE A 13 7.22 8.54 -8.88
CA ILE A 13 8.36 7.84 -9.49
C ILE A 13 7.92 6.40 -9.84
N PRO A 14 8.12 5.97 -11.10
CA PRO A 14 7.78 4.62 -11.52
C PRO A 14 8.45 3.54 -10.65
N PRO A 15 7.77 2.40 -10.42
CA PRO A 15 6.46 2.01 -10.96
C PRO A 15 5.28 2.66 -10.21
N LYS A 16 4.20 3.05 -10.89
CA LYS A 16 3.00 3.65 -10.25
C LYS A 16 2.15 2.66 -9.42
N LYS A 17 2.66 1.46 -9.18
CA LYS A 17 2.05 0.40 -8.36
C LYS A 17 2.98 0.00 -7.23
N LEU A 18 2.45 -0.72 -6.25
CA LEU A 18 3.28 -1.35 -5.23
C LEU A 18 4.17 -2.42 -5.85
N THR A 19 5.45 -2.40 -5.51
CA THR A 19 6.34 -3.52 -5.81
C THR A 19 5.97 -4.72 -4.93
N ARG A 20 6.31 -5.94 -5.37
CA ARG A 20 6.12 -7.15 -4.56
C ARG A 20 6.75 -7.04 -3.17
N PHE A 21 7.88 -6.34 -3.06
CA PHE A 21 8.60 -6.15 -1.79
C PHE A 21 7.88 -5.16 -0.87
N GLU A 22 7.40 -4.03 -1.40
CA GLU A 22 6.59 -3.07 -0.65
C GLU A 22 5.30 -3.72 -0.17
N ARG A 23 4.60 -4.43 -1.06
CA ARG A 23 3.35 -5.16 -0.74
C ARG A 23 3.58 -6.17 0.38
N ALA A 24 4.58 -7.04 0.24
CA ALA A 24 4.90 -8.05 1.26
C ALA A 24 5.27 -7.42 2.61
N ARG A 25 6.03 -6.31 2.60
CA ARG A 25 6.42 -5.64 3.85
C ARG A 25 5.26 -4.97 4.56
N ILE A 26 4.34 -4.36 3.81
CA ILE A 26 3.11 -3.76 4.36
C ILE A 26 2.23 -4.85 4.99
N ILE A 27 1.99 -5.96 4.26
CA ILE A 27 1.20 -7.08 4.76
C ILE A 27 1.84 -7.67 6.01
N GLY A 28 3.14 -7.94 5.99
CA GLY A 28 3.85 -8.51 7.14
C GLY A 28 3.79 -7.62 8.39
N ALA A 29 4.05 -6.31 8.21
CA ALA A 29 3.96 -5.36 9.33
C ALA A 29 2.52 -5.24 9.87
N ARG A 30 1.52 -5.25 8.99
CA ARG A 30 0.12 -5.16 9.40
C ARG A 30 -0.38 -6.45 10.06
N ALA A 31 -0.03 -7.60 9.54
CA ALA A 31 -0.34 -8.90 10.14
C ALA A 31 0.28 -9.04 11.54
N LEU A 32 1.49 -8.47 11.76
CA LEU A 32 2.10 -8.41 13.08
C LEU A 32 1.27 -7.54 14.04
N GLN A 33 0.81 -6.37 13.61
CA GLN A 33 -0.05 -5.51 14.43
C GLN A 33 -1.35 -6.22 14.81
N LEU A 34 -2.00 -6.87 13.86
CA LEU A 34 -3.23 -7.64 14.10
C LEU A 34 -3.00 -8.80 15.07
N SER A 35 -1.86 -9.51 14.94
CA SER A 35 -1.45 -10.57 15.87
C SER A 35 -1.22 -10.04 17.30
N MET A 36 -0.81 -8.78 17.44
CA MET A 36 -0.64 -8.09 18.72
C MET A 36 -1.96 -7.53 19.29
N GLY A 37 -3.11 -7.81 18.65
CA GLY A 37 -4.42 -7.35 19.11
C GLY A 37 -4.82 -5.96 18.63
N ALA A 38 -4.13 -5.38 17.63
CA ALA A 38 -4.57 -4.14 17.01
C ALA A 38 -5.92 -4.34 16.31
N PRO A 39 -6.83 -3.36 16.36
CA PRO A 39 -8.14 -3.48 15.71
C PRO A 39 -8.00 -3.47 14.17
N PRO A 40 -8.79 -4.29 13.45
CA PRO A 40 -8.90 -4.22 12.00
C PRO A 40 -9.68 -2.98 11.56
N PHE A 41 -9.36 -2.45 10.38
CA PHE A 41 -10.04 -1.33 9.73
C PHE A 41 -11.24 -1.76 8.87
N ILE A 42 -11.41 -3.06 8.65
CA ILE A 42 -12.48 -3.64 7.86
C ILE A 42 -13.34 -4.56 8.73
N ASP A 43 -14.56 -4.83 8.29
CA ASP A 43 -15.40 -5.85 8.92
C ASP A 43 -14.83 -7.25 8.64
N VAL A 44 -14.40 -7.92 9.71
CA VAL A 44 -13.80 -9.25 9.68
C VAL A 44 -14.81 -10.37 9.88
N SER A 45 -16.10 -10.06 10.06
CA SER A 45 -17.13 -11.07 10.38
C SER A 45 -17.24 -12.17 9.32
N ASN A 46 -16.96 -11.84 8.05
CA ASN A 46 -16.98 -12.76 6.91
C ASN A 46 -15.60 -13.28 6.50
N LEU A 47 -14.54 -12.96 7.26
CA LEU A 47 -13.16 -13.33 6.91
C LEU A 47 -12.63 -14.43 7.85
N PRO A 48 -11.72 -15.29 7.35
CA PRO A 48 -10.93 -16.15 8.22
C PRO A 48 -10.20 -15.33 9.30
N LYS A 49 -10.07 -15.86 10.51
CA LYS A 49 -9.33 -15.24 11.62
C LYS A 49 -7.80 -15.28 11.44
N ASP A 50 -7.32 -15.25 10.21
CA ASP A 50 -5.90 -15.21 9.89
C ASP A 50 -5.46 -13.73 9.75
N PRO A 51 -4.50 -13.26 10.58
CA PRO A 51 -3.96 -11.90 10.50
C PRO A 51 -3.43 -11.52 9.11
N ILE A 52 -2.87 -12.48 8.37
CA ILE A 52 -2.32 -12.24 7.03
C ILE A 52 -3.46 -11.95 6.05
N ILE A 53 -4.52 -12.76 6.07
CA ILE A 53 -5.67 -12.60 5.18
C ILE A 53 -6.38 -11.26 5.46
N ILE A 54 -6.53 -10.90 6.73
CA ILE A 54 -7.11 -9.61 7.12
C ILE A 54 -6.24 -8.45 6.62
N ALA A 55 -4.91 -8.52 6.82
CA ALA A 55 -3.98 -7.50 6.35
C ALA A 55 -3.98 -7.34 4.82
N GLU A 56 -4.07 -8.45 4.07
CA GLU A 56 -4.20 -8.44 2.61
C GLU A 56 -5.48 -7.71 2.18
N LYS A 57 -6.61 -8.01 2.83
CA LYS A 57 -7.89 -7.38 2.52
C LYS A 57 -7.91 -5.89 2.85
N GLU A 58 -7.31 -5.47 3.97
CA GLU A 58 -7.16 -4.06 4.30
C GLU A 58 -6.30 -3.30 3.27
N LEU A 59 -5.24 -3.95 2.77
CA LEU A 59 -4.39 -3.38 1.74
C LEU A 59 -5.12 -3.24 0.39
N GLU A 60 -5.88 -4.26 -0.02
CA GLU A 60 -6.69 -4.24 -1.26
C GLU A 60 -7.78 -3.17 -1.24
N MET A 61 -8.38 -2.93 -0.07
CA MET A 61 -9.35 -1.85 0.12
C MET A 61 -8.69 -0.46 0.20
N GLY A 62 -7.37 -0.39 0.40
CA GLY A 62 -6.63 0.88 0.48
C GLY A 62 -6.97 1.70 1.72
N VAL A 63 -7.42 1.04 2.81
CA VAL A 63 -7.84 1.71 4.06
C VAL A 63 -6.68 1.97 5.02
N LEU A 64 -5.52 1.34 4.79
CA LEU A 64 -4.35 1.49 5.65
C LEU A 64 -3.74 2.90 5.51
N PRO A 65 -3.61 3.68 6.61
CA PRO A 65 -3.03 5.02 6.59
C PRO A 65 -1.49 4.95 6.56
N LEU A 66 -0.94 4.35 5.51
CA LEU A 66 0.50 4.11 5.33
C LEU A 66 1.06 4.89 4.14
N THR A 67 2.34 5.27 4.27
CA THR A 67 3.10 5.98 3.24
C THR A 67 4.35 5.16 2.91
N VAL A 68 4.57 4.89 1.62
CA VAL A 68 5.78 4.26 1.11
C VAL A 68 6.83 5.34 0.87
N VAL A 69 8.06 5.07 1.32
CA VAL A 69 9.20 5.96 1.06
C VAL A 69 10.06 5.33 -0.02
N ARG A 70 10.12 5.97 -1.19
CA ARG A 70 11.01 5.57 -2.28
C ARG A 70 12.23 6.48 -2.35
N TRP A 71 13.36 5.89 -2.71
CA TRP A 71 14.63 6.59 -2.84
C TRP A 71 15.02 6.70 -4.30
N LEU A 72 15.21 7.92 -4.79
CA LEU A 72 15.72 8.17 -6.12
C LEU A 72 17.22 8.43 -6.04
N ARG A 73 18.01 7.50 -6.60
CA ARG A 73 19.49 7.59 -6.69
C ARG A 73 20.19 7.89 -5.35
N GLY A 74 19.53 7.59 -4.22
CA GLY A 74 20.04 7.83 -2.86
C GLY A 74 19.88 9.26 -2.34
N GLU A 75 19.48 10.22 -3.17
CA GLU A 75 19.50 11.66 -2.81
C GLU A 75 18.12 12.21 -2.43
N VAL A 76 17.09 11.77 -3.15
CA VAL A 76 15.72 12.26 -3.01
C VAL A 76 14.84 11.16 -2.42
N LYS A 77 14.12 11.50 -1.34
CA LYS A 77 13.04 10.66 -0.80
C LYS A 77 11.73 11.12 -1.41
N GLN A 78 10.95 10.20 -1.97
CA GLN A 78 9.57 10.46 -2.33
C GLN A 78 8.64 9.74 -1.36
N LEU A 79 7.75 10.49 -0.72
CA LEU A 79 6.74 9.97 0.19
C LEU A 79 5.45 9.75 -0.60
N ILE A 80 5.05 8.50 -0.79
CA ILE A 80 3.91 8.13 -1.63
C ILE A 80 2.85 7.45 -0.78
N PRO A 81 1.62 8.00 -0.68
CA PRO A 81 0.52 7.33 0.00
C PRO A 81 0.21 5.96 -0.65
N VAL A 82 0.06 4.92 0.16
CA VAL A 82 -0.27 3.56 -0.33
C VAL A 82 -1.56 3.57 -1.13
N LYS A 83 -2.55 4.35 -0.69
CA LYS A 83 -3.85 4.51 -1.37
C LYS A 83 -3.70 4.86 -2.86
N TRP A 84 -2.81 5.81 -3.19
CA TRP A 84 -2.59 6.22 -4.59
C TRP A 84 -2.02 5.07 -5.43
N LEU A 85 -1.08 4.30 -4.88
CA LEU A 85 -0.49 3.16 -5.60
C LEU A 85 -1.50 2.04 -5.87
N ILE A 86 -2.45 1.82 -4.95
CA ILE A 86 -3.54 0.85 -5.12
C ILE A 86 -4.56 1.33 -6.15
N GLU A 87 -4.90 2.63 -6.14
CA GLU A 87 -5.81 3.22 -7.13
C GLU A 87 -5.24 3.12 -8.55
N GLU A 88 -3.95 3.39 -8.73
CA GLU A 88 -3.27 3.26 -10.02
C GLU A 88 -3.20 1.80 -10.49
N GLU A 89 -2.96 0.84 -9.58
CA GLU A 89 -2.99 -0.60 -9.90
C GLU A 89 -4.39 -1.04 -10.38
N LYS A 90 -5.45 -0.54 -9.75
CA LYS A 90 -6.84 -0.79 -10.19
C LYS A 90 -7.12 -0.19 -11.56
N LYS A 91 -6.69 1.05 -11.82
CA LYS A 91 -6.84 1.69 -13.14
C LYS A 91 -6.18 0.87 -14.24
N GLU A 92 -4.94 0.42 -14.02
CA GLU A 92 -4.19 -0.44 -14.95
C GLU A 92 -4.96 -1.75 -15.24
N TYR A 93 -5.55 -2.38 -14.21
CA TYR A 93 -6.37 -3.58 -14.38
C TYR A 93 -7.61 -3.37 -15.25
N TYR A 94 -8.38 -2.30 -15.01
CA TYR A 94 -9.59 -2.01 -15.79
C TYR A 94 -9.28 -1.63 -17.24
N LEU A 95 -8.15 -0.95 -17.48
CA LEU A 95 -7.69 -0.63 -18.84
C LEU A 95 -7.34 -1.88 -19.66
N ILE A 96 -6.78 -2.92 -19.03
CA ILE A 96 -6.41 -4.16 -19.72
C ILE A 96 -7.63 -5.07 -20.00
N LYS A 97 -8.73 -4.89 -19.26
CA LYS A 97 -9.95 -5.71 -19.37
C LYS A 97 -11.05 -5.11 -20.27
N GLN A 98 -10.82 -3.93 -20.83
CA GLN A 98 -11.64 -3.36 -21.92
C GLN A 98 -11.09 -3.83 -23.27
#